data_AF-A0A182ELT2-F1
#
_entry.id   AF-A0A182ELT2-F1
#
_cell.length_a   1.000
_cell.length_b   1.000
_cell.length_c   1.000
_cell.angle_alpha   90.00
_cell.angle_beta   90.00
_cell.angle_gamma   90.00
#
_symmetry.space_group_name_H-M   'P 1'
#
loop_
_entity.id
_entity.type
_entity.pdbx_description
1 polymer ?
#
loop_
_entity_poly.entity_id
_entity_poly.type
_entity_poly.pdbx_seq_one_letter_code
_entity_poly.pdbx_strand_id
1 'polypeptide(L)'
;MALNPTAVTVTAFFALCQKDPSVKTLLYSEISSYYTWNASRKSFERRKRDEPVEGQPGTFKETTIGRLYTVHLNQDECFFLRTLLVNVPGPTSFQQIKIVSGVADATFRSAYQALNLLESDRHWDVSELWEKYKSYTAEDILHRIRSENSNMNMDFTAEIYNEALIMIED
;
A
#
# COMPACT_ATOMS: atom_id res chain seq x y z
N MET A 1 -5.99 3.98 24.70
CA MET A 1 -5.56 2.85 23.83
C MET A 1 -6.28 3.01 22.50
N ALA A 2 -5.73 3.82 21.59
CA ALA A 2 -6.28 3.94 20.24
C ALA A 2 -5.78 2.73 19.44
N LEU A 3 -6.70 1.95 18.88
CA LEU A 3 -6.34 0.92 17.90
C LEU A 3 -5.63 1.61 16.74
N ASN A 4 -4.39 1.22 16.43
CA ASN A 4 -3.69 1.68 15.24
C ASN A 4 -4.58 1.41 14.02
N PRO A 5 -5.09 2.45 13.32
CA PRO A 5 -6.03 2.28 12.22
C PRO A 5 -5.48 1.35 11.14
N THR A 6 -4.16 1.32 11.00
CA THR A 6 -3.46 0.62 9.93
C THR A 6 -3.37 -0.89 10.07
N ALA A 7 -3.21 -1.40 11.29
CA ALA A 7 -3.29 -2.84 11.52
C ALA A 7 -4.69 -3.36 11.17
N VAL A 8 -5.71 -2.54 11.42
CA VAL A 8 -7.11 -2.86 11.18
C VAL A 8 -7.46 -2.80 9.68
N THR A 9 -6.92 -1.85 8.92
CA THR A 9 -7.17 -1.77 7.47
C THR A 9 -6.45 -2.89 6.70
N VAL A 10 -5.22 -3.25 7.05
CA VAL A 10 -4.50 -4.38 6.41
C VAL A 10 -5.20 -5.71 6.69
N THR A 11 -5.60 -5.96 7.94
CA THR A 11 -6.36 -7.17 8.28
C THR A 11 -7.75 -7.19 7.64
N ALA A 12 -8.40 -6.04 7.48
CA ALA A 12 -9.66 -5.94 6.74
C ALA A 12 -9.49 -6.20 5.24
N PHE A 13 -8.36 -5.81 4.64
CA PHE A 13 -8.02 -6.17 3.26
C PHE A 13 -7.82 -7.68 3.10
N PHE A 14 -7.10 -8.31 4.02
CA PHE A 14 -6.96 -9.77 4.01
C PHE A 14 -8.31 -10.47 4.13
N ALA A 15 -9.19 -9.99 5.02
CA ALA A 15 -10.54 -10.51 5.15
C ALA A 15 -11.39 -10.28 3.88
N LEU A 16 -11.16 -9.17 3.17
CA LEU A 16 -11.80 -8.91 1.88
C LEU A 16 -11.30 -9.90 0.81
N CYS A 17 -10.00 -10.13 0.71
CA CYS A 17 -9.40 -11.11 -0.22
C CYS A 17 -9.86 -12.55 0.05
N GLN A 18 -10.16 -12.88 1.31
CA GLN A 18 -10.74 -14.17 1.68
C GLN A 18 -12.19 -14.31 1.20
N LYS A 19 -12.98 -13.24 1.25
CA LYS A 19 -14.42 -13.25 0.96
C LYS A 19 -14.75 -13.06 -0.51
N ASP A 20 -13.98 -12.24 -1.21
CA ASP A 20 -14.26 -11.81 -2.57
C ASP A 20 -13.12 -12.24 -3.52
N PRO A 21 -13.32 -13.31 -4.31
CA PRO A 21 -12.32 -13.77 -5.27
C PRO A 21 -11.91 -12.70 -6.28
N SER A 22 -12.79 -11.74 -6.60
CA SER A 22 -12.48 -10.66 -7.55
C SER A 22 -11.43 -9.67 -7.01
N VAL A 23 -11.21 -9.67 -5.70
CA VAL A 23 -10.20 -8.84 -5.03
C VAL A 23 -8.85 -9.53 -4.97
N LYS A 24 -8.79 -10.85 -5.22
CA LYS A 24 -7.51 -11.59 -5.18
C LYS A 24 -6.54 -11.19 -6.27
N THR A 25 -7.02 -10.50 -7.30
CA THR A 25 -6.18 -9.95 -8.37
C THR A 25 -5.74 -8.51 -8.12
N LEU A 26 -6.24 -7.87 -7.05
CA LEU A 26 -5.95 -6.47 -6.74
C LEU A 26 -4.82 -6.36 -5.70
N LEU A 27 -4.00 -5.33 -5.87
CA LEU A 27 -3.02 -4.88 -4.90
C LEU A 27 -3.69 -4.03 -3.82
N TYR A 28 -3.04 -3.90 -2.66
CA TYR A 28 -3.58 -3.08 -1.57
C TYR A 28 -3.79 -1.61 -1.98
N SER A 29 -2.88 -1.06 -2.80
CA SER A 29 -2.99 0.30 -3.37
C SER A 29 -4.22 0.48 -4.25
N GLU A 30 -4.61 -0.57 -4.99
CA GLU A 30 -5.75 -0.53 -5.91
C GLU A 30 -7.10 -0.65 -5.21
N ILE A 31 -7.13 -1.19 -3.98
CA ILE A 31 -8.38 -1.34 -3.20
C ILE A 31 -9.08 -0.01 -2.99
N SER A 32 -8.31 1.04 -2.77
CA SER A 32 -8.81 2.40 -2.59
C SER A 32 -9.63 2.90 -3.80
N SER A 33 -9.33 2.41 -5.01
CA SER A 33 -10.06 2.78 -6.23
C SER A 33 -11.42 2.09 -6.35
N TYR A 34 -11.61 0.91 -5.76
CA TYR A 34 -12.84 0.10 -5.88
C TYR A 34 -13.67 0.04 -4.58
N TYR A 35 -13.03 0.27 -3.44
CA TYR A 35 -13.61 0.15 -2.11
C TYR A 35 -13.37 1.41 -1.28
N THR A 36 -14.26 1.67 -0.34
CA THR A 36 -14.10 2.72 0.67
C THR A 36 -14.04 2.10 2.06
N TRP A 37 -13.27 2.72 2.97
CA TRP A 37 -13.19 2.31 4.36
C TRP A 37 -14.44 2.74 5.14
N ASN A 38 -15.15 1.77 5.71
CA ASN A 38 -16.23 2.03 6.66
C ASN A 38 -15.67 1.93 8.09
N ALA A 39 -15.39 3.08 8.73
CA ALA A 39 -14.78 3.13 10.06
C ALA A 39 -15.66 2.49 11.15
N SER A 40 -16.99 2.60 11.04
CA SER A 40 -17.93 2.01 11.99
C SER A 40 -17.94 0.48 11.94
N ARG A 41 -17.84 -0.08 10.72
CA ARG A 41 -17.84 -1.54 10.49
C ARG A 41 -16.42 -2.14 10.45
N LYS A 42 -15.39 -1.29 10.42
CA LYS A 42 -13.99 -1.65 10.21
C LYS A 42 -13.81 -2.58 9.00
N SER A 43 -14.44 -2.21 7.88
CA SER A 43 -14.44 -3.03 6.67
C SER A 43 -14.42 -2.19 5.41
N PHE A 44 -13.88 -2.77 4.34
CA PHE A 44 -13.99 -2.23 3.00
C PHE A 44 -15.38 -2.52 2.41
N GLU A 45 -16.03 -1.48 1.89
CA GLU A 45 -17.31 -1.59 1.19
C GLU A 45 -17.11 -1.16 -0.26
N ARG A 46 -17.69 -1.91 -1.21
CA ARG A 46 -17.63 -1.54 -2.63
C ARG A 46 -18.20 -0.14 -2.83
N ARG A 47 -17.52 0.66 -3.66
CA ARG A 47 -18.03 1.95 -4.08
C ARG A 47 -19.32 1.78 -4.89
N LYS A 48 -20.25 2.71 -4.69
CA LYS A 48 -21.58 2.73 -5.33
C LYS A 48 -21.79 3.95 -6.24
N ARG A 49 -20.78 4.81 -6.33
CA ARG A 49 -20.71 6.05 -7.12
C ARG A 49 -19.26 6.14 -7.62
N ASP A 50 -19.07 6.45 -8.91
CA ASP A 50 -17.86 6.87 -9.65
C ASP A 50 -17.99 6.38 -11.11
N GLU A 51 -16.91 6.24 -11.89
CA GLU A 51 -17.01 5.73 -13.26
C GLU A 51 -17.35 4.22 -13.26
N PRO A 52 -18.39 3.79 -14.00
CA PRO A 52 -18.69 2.37 -14.12
C PRO A 52 -17.53 1.66 -14.84
N VAL A 53 -17.08 0.55 -14.27
CA VAL A 53 -16.03 -0.27 -14.89
C VAL A 53 -16.61 -0.98 -16.11
N GLU A 54 -16.04 -0.73 -17.30
CA GLU A 54 -16.43 -1.43 -18.53
C GLU A 54 -16.38 -2.95 -18.33
N GLY A 55 -17.48 -3.64 -18.64
CA GLY A 55 -17.60 -5.09 -18.48
C GLY A 55 -17.98 -5.60 -17.08
N GLN A 56 -18.14 -4.73 -16.07
CA GLN A 56 -18.63 -5.11 -14.73
C GLN A 56 -19.80 -4.23 -14.25
N PRO A 57 -21.06 -4.61 -14.53
CA PRO A 57 -22.23 -3.86 -14.08
C PRO A 57 -22.27 -3.72 -12.56
N GLY A 58 -22.32 -2.47 -12.08
CA GLY A 58 -22.38 -2.15 -10.64
C GLY A 58 -21.02 -2.06 -9.92
N THR A 59 -19.91 -2.19 -10.64
CA THR A 59 -18.56 -1.87 -10.13
C THR A 59 -18.20 -0.45 -10.54
N PHE A 60 -17.79 0.38 -9.59
CA PHE A 60 -17.38 1.76 -9.82
C PHE A 60 -15.91 1.95 -9.42
N LYS A 61 -15.15 2.70 -10.21
CA LYS A 61 -13.72 2.94 -9.99
C LYS A 61 -13.42 4.44 -9.91
N GLU A 62 -12.62 4.83 -8.93
CA GLU A 62 -11.99 6.16 -8.90
C GLU A 62 -10.73 6.18 -9.78
N THR A 63 -10.58 7.22 -10.61
CA THR A 63 -9.40 7.43 -11.47
C THR A 63 -8.19 8.01 -10.70
N THR A 64 -8.41 8.51 -9.48
CA THR A 64 -7.37 8.97 -8.56
C THR A 64 -6.67 7.78 -7.89
N ILE A 65 -5.33 7.83 -7.80
CA ILE A 65 -4.53 6.91 -6.96
C ILE A 65 -5.00 7.09 -5.52
N GLY A 66 -5.60 6.07 -4.92
CA GLY A 66 -6.16 6.22 -3.59
C GLY A 66 -5.13 5.98 -2.48
N ARG A 67 -5.41 6.59 -1.34
CA ARG A 67 -4.49 6.77 -0.22
C ARG A 67 -4.07 5.43 0.40
N LEU A 68 -2.77 5.18 0.46
CA LEU A 68 -2.22 4.09 1.25
C LEU A 68 -2.22 4.50 2.74
N TYR A 69 -2.86 3.71 3.60
CA TYR A 69 -2.86 4.03 5.03
C TYR A 69 -1.47 3.81 5.63
N THR A 70 -0.89 4.84 6.26
CA THR A 70 0.45 4.84 6.88
C THR A 70 0.54 3.80 7.99
N VAL A 71 1.44 2.82 7.87
CA VAL A 71 1.65 1.74 8.86
C VAL A 71 2.79 2.16 9.80
N HIS A 72 2.52 2.22 11.11
CA HIS A 72 3.53 2.40 12.16
C HIS A 72 3.79 1.08 12.90
N LEU A 73 4.47 0.14 12.24
CA LEU A 73 5.19 -0.98 12.86
C LEU A 73 6.70 -0.65 12.77
N ASN A 74 7.58 -1.30 13.55
CA ASN A 74 9.04 -1.07 13.54
C ASN A 74 9.55 -0.75 12.12
N GLN A 75 10.26 0.38 11.96
CA GLN A 75 10.51 1.04 10.68
C GLN A 75 10.98 0.10 9.56
N ASP A 76 11.89 -0.83 9.87
CA ASP A 76 12.43 -1.78 8.89
C ASP A 76 11.38 -2.77 8.33
N GLU A 77 10.72 -3.56 9.17
CA GLU A 77 9.74 -4.56 8.71
C GLU A 77 8.48 -3.91 8.14
N CYS A 78 8.20 -2.66 8.52
CA CYS A 78 7.13 -1.84 7.97
C CYS A 78 7.35 -1.52 6.49
N PHE A 79 8.57 -1.11 6.14
CA PHE A 79 8.95 -0.82 4.77
C PHE A 79 8.76 -2.04 3.87
N PHE A 80 9.24 -3.21 4.30
CA PHE A 80 9.10 -4.44 3.54
C PHE A 80 7.63 -4.88 3.41
N LEU A 81 6.84 -4.80 4.49
CA LEU A 81 5.41 -5.11 4.43
C LEU A 81 4.66 -4.16 3.48
N ARG A 82 4.90 -2.85 3.55
CA ARG A 82 4.29 -1.85 2.66
C ARG A 82 4.61 -2.15 1.21
N THR A 83 5.87 -2.50 0.95
CA THR A 83 6.34 -2.86 -0.39
C THR A 83 5.69 -4.15 -0.89
N LEU A 84 5.60 -5.17 -0.04
CA LEU A 84 4.88 -6.40 -0.41
C LEU A 84 3.39 -6.13 -0.68
N LEU A 85 2.72 -5.27 0.08
CA LEU A 85 1.30 -4.92 -0.14
C LEU A 85 1.02 -4.24 -1.48
N VAL A 86 2.01 -3.54 -2.06
CA VAL A 86 1.89 -2.91 -3.37
C VAL A 86 2.44 -3.75 -4.52
N ASN A 87 3.00 -4.94 -4.25
CA ASN A 87 3.52 -5.84 -5.29
C ASN A 87 2.88 -7.25 -5.25
N VAL A 88 2.26 -7.65 -4.14
CA VAL A 88 1.63 -8.98 -3.97
C VAL A 88 0.10 -8.82 -4.02
N PRO A 89 -0.56 -9.35 -5.07
CA PRO A 89 -2.01 -9.24 -5.20
C PRO A 89 -2.73 -10.22 -4.27
N GLY A 90 -3.85 -9.76 -3.70
CA GLY A 90 -4.79 -10.64 -3.01
C GLY A 90 -4.31 -11.44 -1.79
N PRO A 91 -3.29 -11.04 -0.99
CA PRO A 91 -2.89 -11.81 0.16
C PRO A 91 -4.04 -11.95 1.17
N THR A 92 -4.19 -13.14 1.74
CA THR A 92 -5.27 -13.44 2.71
C THR A 92 -4.80 -13.43 4.15
N SER A 93 -3.49 -13.23 4.40
CA SER A 93 -2.90 -13.12 5.73
C SER A 93 -1.47 -12.59 5.65
N PHE A 94 -0.91 -12.21 6.80
CA PHE A 94 0.53 -11.88 6.93
C PHE A 94 1.45 -13.06 6.63
N GLN A 95 0.96 -14.30 6.73
CA GLN A 95 1.74 -15.46 6.30
C GLN A 95 1.70 -15.59 4.79
N GLN A 96 0.52 -15.42 4.18
CA GLN A 96 0.35 -15.52 2.73
C GLN A 96 1.15 -14.47 1.96
N ILE A 97 1.23 -13.25 2.49
CA ILE A 97 2.01 -12.18 1.84
C ILE A 97 3.52 -12.45 1.86
N LYS A 98 3.99 -13.35 2.75
CA LYS A 98 5.37 -13.83 2.80
C LYS A 98 5.59 -15.10 1.96
N ILE A 99 4.59 -15.57 1.22
CA ILE A 99 4.77 -16.71 0.32
C ILE A 99 5.20 -16.18 -1.04
N VAL A 100 6.45 -16.41 -1.39
CA VAL A 100 7.00 -16.05 -2.69
C VAL A 100 7.38 -17.33 -3.43
N SER A 101 6.88 -17.49 -4.66
CA SER A 101 7.07 -18.72 -5.46
C SER A 101 6.74 -20.03 -4.74
N GLY A 102 5.73 -19.98 -3.87
CA GLY A 102 5.28 -21.15 -3.10
C GLY A 102 6.13 -21.47 -1.86
N VAL A 103 7.16 -20.68 -1.56
CA VAL A 103 8.00 -20.82 -0.36
C VAL A 103 7.59 -19.78 0.68
N ALA A 104 7.35 -20.21 1.92
CA ALA A 104 6.99 -19.32 3.02
C ALA A 104 8.24 -18.76 3.70
N ASP A 105 8.37 -17.43 3.68
CA ASP A 105 9.49 -16.71 4.27
C ASP A 105 9.31 -16.40 5.75
N ALA A 106 10.44 -16.30 6.47
CA ALA A 106 10.45 -16.04 7.91
C ALA A 106 10.04 -14.59 8.23
N THR A 107 10.55 -13.61 7.49
CA THR A 107 10.32 -12.17 7.72
C THR A 107 9.76 -11.49 6.47
N PHE A 108 9.20 -10.28 6.60
CA PHE A 108 8.79 -9.51 5.42
C PHE A 108 10.01 -9.11 4.59
N ARG A 109 11.14 -8.84 5.24
CA ARG A 109 12.41 -8.61 4.55
C ARG A 109 12.83 -9.78 3.67
N SER A 110 12.80 -11.02 4.18
CA SER A 110 13.23 -12.17 3.38
C SER A 110 12.24 -12.47 2.24
N ALA A 111 10.94 -12.30 2.48
CA ALA A 111 9.93 -12.36 1.42
C ALA A 111 10.14 -11.29 0.34
N TYR A 112 10.43 -10.05 0.73
CA TYR A 112 10.75 -8.98 -0.21
C TYR A 112 12.01 -9.29 -1.02
N GLN A 113 13.06 -9.79 -0.37
CA GLN A 113 14.28 -10.23 -1.05
C GLN A 113 13.99 -11.37 -2.02
N ALA A 114 13.19 -12.36 -1.63
CA ALA A 114 12.77 -13.47 -2.49
C ALA A 114 11.95 -13.00 -3.69
N LEU A 115 11.06 -12.01 -3.50
CA LEU A 115 10.25 -11.41 -4.56
C LEU A 115 11.15 -10.78 -5.64
N ASN A 116 12.26 -10.15 -5.21
CA ASN A 116 13.26 -9.55 -6.09
C ASN A 116 14.34 -10.54 -6.59
N LEU A 117 14.47 -11.74 -6.00
CA LEU A 117 15.41 -12.78 -6.44
C LEU A 117 14.89 -13.57 -7.66
N LEU A 118 13.62 -13.42 -8.03
CA LEU A 118 13.07 -13.94 -9.28
C LEU A 118 13.31 -12.97 -10.47
N GLU A 119 13.71 -11.73 -10.18
CA GLU A 119 14.22 -10.75 -11.17
C GLU A 119 15.76 -10.69 -11.15
N SER A 120 16.42 -11.75 -10.66
CA SER A 120 17.87 -11.80 -10.46
C SER A 120 18.66 -11.71 -11.77
N ASP A 121 18.99 -10.48 -12.15
CA ASP A 121 20.33 -10.08 -12.60
C ASP A 121 20.61 -8.58 -12.37
N ARG A 122 19.83 -7.90 -11.51
CA ARG A 122 20.10 -6.52 -11.10
C ARG A 122 20.48 -6.47 -9.62
N HIS A 123 21.76 -6.19 -9.37
CA HIS A 123 22.22 -5.70 -8.08
C HIS A 123 21.45 -4.41 -7.81
N TRP A 124 20.50 -4.43 -6.87
CA TRP A 124 19.62 -3.30 -6.63
C TRP A 124 20.43 -2.16 -6.02
N ASP A 125 20.44 -1.01 -6.69
CA ASP A 125 20.92 0.22 -6.09
C ASP A 125 19.81 0.73 -5.16
N VAL A 126 20.13 0.96 -3.89
CA VAL A 126 19.22 1.63 -2.93
C VAL A 126 18.66 2.91 -3.54
N SER A 127 19.47 3.60 -4.35
CA SER A 127 19.09 4.81 -5.08
C SER A 127 18.02 4.54 -6.14
N GLU A 128 18.07 3.42 -6.87
CA GLU A 128 17.02 3.09 -7.85
C GLU A 128 15.69 2.75 -7.17
N LEU A 129 15.75 2.05 -6.03
CA LEU A 129 14.57 1.75 -5.23
C LEU A 129 13.95 3.03 -4.64
N TRP A 130 14.79 3.92 -4.11
CA TRP A 130 14.36 5.24 -3.65
C TRP A 130 13.70 6.01 -4.79
N GLU A 131 14.32 6.10 -5.97
CA GLU A 131 13.74 6.81 -7.12
C GLU A 131 12.38 6.22 -7.54
N LYS A 132 12.23 4.88 -7.51
CA LYS A 132 10.98 4.21 -7.86
C LYS A 132 9.87 4.45 -6.84
N TYR A 133 10.19 4.53 -5.55
CA TYR A 133 9.20 4.54 -4.48
C TYR A 133 9.08 5.85 -3.70
N LYS A 134 9.94 6.85 -3.93
CA LYS A 134 9.98 8.12 -3.17
C LYS A 134 8.66 8.89 -3.18
N SER A 135 7.92 8.89 -4.30
CA SER A 135 6.61 9.56 -4.37
C SER A 135 5.58 8.87 -3.51
N TYR A 136 5.65 7.54 -3.39
CA TYR A 136 4.76 6.78 -2.53
C TYR A 136 5.09 6.96 -1.04
N THR A 137 6.38 7.10 -0.69
CA THR A 137 6.79 7.34 0.71
C THR A 137 6.52 8.77 1.16
N ALA A 138 6.69 9.74 0.25
CA ALA A 138 6.48 11.16 0.50
C ALA A 138 5.01 11.61 0.45
N GLU A 139 4.08 10.75 0.05
CA GLU A 139 2.66 11.10 -0.16
C GLU A 139 1.97 11.63 1.10
N ASP A 140 2.25 11.01 2.25
CA ASP A 140 1.69 11.43 3.54
C ASP A 140 2.23 12.80 3.98
N ILE A 141 3.50 13.06 3.69
CA ILE A 141 4.17 14.34 3.96
C ILE A 141 3.58 15.43 3.06
N LEU A 142 3.41 15.14 1.78
CA LEU A 142 2.76 16.05 0.82
C LEU A 142 1.33 16.38 1.27
N HIS A 143 0.57 15.38 1.71
CA HIS A 143 -0.79 15.62 2.22
C HIS A 143 -0.82 16.51 3.46
N ARG A 144 0.09 16.29 4.41
CA ARG A 144 0.22 17.15 5.60
C ARG A 144 0.56 18.59 5.22
N ILE A 145 1.57 18.79 4.37
CA ILE A 145 2.02 20.11 3.93
C ILE A 145 0.93 20.86 3.15
N ARG A 146 0.19 20.17 2.26
CA ARG A 146 -0.97 20.75 1.55
C ARG A 146 -2.04 21.25 2.52
N SER A 147 -2.31 20.49 3.57
CA SER A 147 -3.28 20.86 4.61
C SER A 147 -2.82 22.04 5.46
N GLU A 148 -1.54 22.10 5.81
CA GLU A 148 -0.97 23.18 6.64
C GLU A 148 -0.86 24.51 5.88
N ASN A 149 -0.52 24.46 4.60
CA ASN A 149 -0.31 25.66 3.78
C ASN A 149 -1.58 26.13 3.05
N SER A 150 -2.71 25.43 3.20
CA SER A 150 -3.94 25.67 2.42
C SER A 150 -3.73 25.69 0.91
N ASN A 151 -2.64 25.07 0.42
CA ASN A 151 -2.27 25.00 -0.98
C ASN A 151 -2.43 23.58 -1.49
N MET A 152 -3.61 23.28 -2.04
CA MET A 152 -3.94 21.94 -2.55
C MET A 152 -3.27 21.60 -3.88
N ASN A 153 -2.75 22.59 -4.62
CA ASN A 153 -2.10 22.41 -5.91
C ASN A 153 -0.58 22.24 -5.82
N MET A 154 -0.03 22.08 -4.61
CA MET A 154 1.40 21.86 -4.42
C MET A 154 1.80 20.47 -4.93
N ASP A 155 2.82 20.39 -5.77
CA ASP A 155 3.42 19.13 -6.23
C ASP A 155 4.53 18.65 -5.29
N PHE A 156 5.06 17.44 -5.54
CA PHE A 156 6.21 16.93 -4.79
C PHE A 156 7.42 17.85 -4.94
N THR A 157 8.06 18.21 -3.82
CA THR A 157 9.30 19.01 -3.81
C THR A 157 10.45 18.23 -3.19
N ALA A 158 11.68 18.69 -3.43
CA ALA A 158 12.89 18.07 -2.88
C ALA A 158 12.84 18.01 -1.35
N GLU A 159 12.25 19.02 -0.69
CA GLU A 159 12.09 19.06 0.76
C GLU A 159 11.18 17.94 1.28
N ILE A 160 10.11 17.62 0.54
CA ILE A 160 9.18 16.53 0.89
C ILE A 160 9.88 15.17 0.76
N TYR A 161 10.69 15.01 -0.29
CA TYR A 161 11.50 13.80 -0.46
C TYR A 161 12.60 13.68 0.58
N ASN A 162 13.27 14.78 0.93
CA ASN A 162 14.30 14.79 1.98
C ASN A 162 13.70 14.45 3.34
N GLU A 163 12.50 14.97 3.65
CA GLU A 163 11.81 14.61 4.89
C GLU A 163 11.38 13.14 4.91
N ALA A 164 10.92 12.61 3.77
CA ALA A 164 10.62 11.19 3.63
C ALA A 164 11.87 10.32 3.79
N LEU A 165 13.03 10.79 3.30
CA LEU A 165 14.30 10.09 3.43
C LEU A 165 14.79 10.06 4.89
N ILE A 166 14.68 11.19 5.60
CA ILE A 166 14.99 11.28 7.04
C ILE A 166 14.12 10.31 7.85
N MET A 167 12.82 10.19 7.52
CA MET A 167 11.93 9.22 8.18
C MET A 167 12.29 7.74 7.92
N ILE A 168 13.14 7.46 6.92
CA ILE A 168 13.63 6.12 6.58
C ILE A 168 14.99 5.84 7.23
N GLU A 169 15.82 6.87 7.46
CA GLU A 169 17.18 6.73 8.00
C GLU A 169 17.26 6.73 9.54
N ASP A 170 16.24 7.25 10.22
CA ASP A 170 16.14 7.39 11.70
C ASP A 170 15.31 6.26 12.31
#